data_AF-G0EFV2-F1
#
_entry.id   AF-G0EFV2-F1
#
_cell.length_a   1.000
_cell.length_b   1.000
_cell.length_c   1.000
_cell.angle_alpha   90.00
_cell.angle_beta   90.00
_cell.angle_gamma   90.00
#
_symmetry.space_group_name_H-M   'P 1'
#
loop_
_entity.id
_entity.type
_entity.pdbx_description
1 polymer ?
#
loop_
_entity_poly.entity_id
_entity_poly.type
_entity_poly.pdbx_seq_one_letter_code
_entity_poly.pdbx_strand_id
1 'polypeptide(L)'
;MPRGMSETTLYGEYANVRYYRLTQRGLEIGSRVFVRHLRGVFDKLLEVLEGYPLGLVRVIALSALDLRSGELGWIEVMVEGWDLSKALSHTISDIEFSLVDTVELREVYAGSKLVFGDLRLVFERLKRARAGMYKPRVYDVFVAKLLVRYNGEVRRMALELMEKLVELGLAGRIPLFDSKGKRYTDAYRAPPEVAYVLERYSSSFDMSHIRRHVLAAQLVMEALRKELTKSELLAALMGLGIPEEEVKSALEALYAKGVTSRYNEAGGPDSPPFIILDEERAKREAEAVVRLAGSLLLAP
;
A
#
# COMPACT_ATOMS: atom_id res chain seq x y z
N MET A 1 -4.10 21.96 30.62
CA MET A 1 -4.51 21.21 29.41
C MET A 1 -5.86 20.55 29.65
N PRO A 2 -6.78 20.53 28.67
CA PRO A 2 -8.01 19.75 28.77
C PRO A 2 -7.66 18.28 29.02
N ARG A 3 -8.37 17.58 29.92
CA ARG A 3 -8.10 16.16 30.30
C ARG A 3 -8.18 15.14 29.12
N GLY A 4 -8.49 15.60 27.90
CA GLY A 4 -8.70 14.79 26.71
C GLY A 4 -7.60 14.86 25.64
N MET A 5 -6.56 15.67 25.80
CA MET A 5 -5.50 15.85 24.79
C MET A 5 -4.11 15.90 25.43
N SER A 6 -3.12 15.33 24.72
CA SER A 6 -1.69 15.49 24.97
C SER A 6 -1.05 16.27 23.82
N GLU A 7 -0.10 17.14 24.14
CA GLU A 7 0.63 17.94 23.16
C GLU A 7 2.07 17.40 23.01
N THR A 8 2.57 17.39 21.78
CA THR A 8 3.98 17.13 21.49
C THR A 8 4.46 18.13 20.45
N THR A 9 5.58 18.80 20.71
CA THR A 9 6.17 19.74 19.76
C THR A 9 7.38 19.09 19.11
N LEU A 10 7.42 19.11 17.78
CA LEU A 10 8.61 18.78 17.00
C LEU A 10 9.26 20.10 16.57
N TYR A 11 10.49 20.31 17.04
CA TYR A 11 11.29 21.49 16.70
C TYR A 11 12.00 21.23 15.37
N GLY A 12 11.53 21.88 14.31
CA GLY A 12 12.09 21.76 12.96
C GLY A 12 12.96 22.96 12.60
N GLU A 13 13.80 22.79 11.58
CA GLU A 13 14.63 23.84 11.00
C GLU A 13 13.78 24.98 10.40
N TYR A 14 12.63 24.63 9.80
CA TYR A 14 11.75 25.59 9.12
C TYR A 14 10.55 26.03 9.95
N ALA A 15 10.00 25.13 10.76
CA ALA A 15 8.85 25.41 11.62
C ALA A 15 8.82 24.46 12.81
N ASN A 16 8.30 24.97 13.94
CA ASN A 16 7.91 24.14 15.07
C ASN A 16 6.50 23.59 14.81
N VAL A 17 6.35 22.28 14.74
CA VAL A 17 5.06 21.63 14.52
C VAL A 17 4.52 21.12 15.85
N ARG A 18 3.35 21.60 16.26
CA ARG A 18 2.65 21.15 17.46
C ARG A 18 1.61 20.10 17.09
N TYR A 19 1.80 18.89 17.58
CA TYR A 19 0.87 17.79 17.43
C TYR A 19 0.00 17.68 18.68
N TYR A 20 -1.31 17.73 18.46
CA TYR A 20 -2.30 17.42 19.48
C TYR A 20 -2.78 15.99 19.25
N ARG A 21 -2.56 15.12 20.23
CA ARG A 21 -3.07 13.74 20.22
C ARG A 21 -4.17 13.63 21.25
N LEU A 22 -5.29 13.02 20.89
CA LEU A 22 -6.32 12.67 21.86
C LEU A 22 -5.77 11.65 22.87
N THR A 23 -6.02 11.87 24.15
CA THR A 23 -5.83 10.81 25.15
C THR A 23 -6.83 9.69 24.89
N GLN A 24 -6.66 8.51 25.48
CA GLN A 24 -7.59 7.39 25.33
C GLN A 24 -9.04 7.81 25.64
N ARG A 25 -9.24 8.57 26.73
CA ARG A 25 -10.54 9.14 27.09
C ARG A 25 -11.06 10.16 26.06
N GLY A 26 -10.17 10.96 25.49
CA GLY A 26 -10.53 11.90 24.41
C GLY A 26 -10.98 11.16 23.15
N LEU A 27 -10.29 10.07 22.80
CA LEU A 27 -10.62 9.21 21.66
C LEU A 27 -12.00 8.58 21.85
N GLU A 28 -12.31 8.01 23.02
CA GLU A 28 -13.61 7.42 23.31
C GLU A 28 -14.77 8.42 23.15
N ILE A 29 -14.60 9.65 23.66
CA ILE A 29 -15.61 10.70 23.51
C ILE A 29 -15.75 11.11 22.05
N GLY A 30 -14.62 11.33 21.37
CA GLY A 30 -14.56 11.68 19.95
C GLY A 30 -15.27 10.64 19.08
N SER A 31 -14.94 9.37 19.25
CA SER A 31 -15.56 8.24 18.54
C SER A 31 -17.07 8.17 18.80
N ARG A 32 -17.55 8.36 20.03
CA ARG A 32 -19.01 8.37 20.30
C ARG A 32 -19.73 9.50 19.58
N VAL A 33 -19.15 10.70 19.57
CA VAL A 33 -19.71 11.85 18.85
C VAL A 33 -19.69 11.59 17.35
N PHE A 34 -18.57 11.08 16.83
CA PHE A 34 -18.41 10.77 15.42
C PHE A 34 -19.38 9.69 14.95
N VAL A 35 -19.52 8.59 15.70
CA VAL A 35 -20.48 7.52 15.38
C VAL A 35 -21.92 8.03 15.35
N ARG A 36 -22.28 8.97 16.24
CA ARG A 36 -23.60 9.60 16.20
C ARG A 36 -23.79 10.43 14.93
N HIS A 37 -22.78 11.22 14.55
CA HIS A 37 -22.79 11.98 13.30
C HIS A 37 -22.88 11.05 12.08
N LEU A 38 -22.03 10.03 12.00
CA LEU A 38 -22.02 9.02 10.94
C LEU A 38 -23.40 8.37 10.74
N ARG A 39 -24.09 8.01 11.83
CA ARG A 39 -25.46 7.49 11.76
C ARG A 39 -26.44 8.51 11.18
N GLY A 40 -26.28 9.80 11.52
CA GLY A 40 -27.13 10.87 11.01
C GLY A 40 -26.93 11.19 9.53
N VAL A 41 -25.78 10.83 8.95
CA VAL A 41 -25.47 11.03 7.52
C VAL A 41 -25.36 9.72 6.74
N PHE A 42 -25.79 8.59 7.34
CA PHE A 42 -25.54 7.26 6.78
C PHE A 42 -26.22 7.04 5.42
N ASP A 43 -27.48 7.46 5.26
CA ASP A 43 -28.20 7.30 3.99
C ASP A 43 -27.53 8.11 2.87
N LYS A 44 -27.09 9.35 3.17
CA LYS A 44 -26.33 10.19 2.22
C LYS A 44 -24.97 9.59 1.89
N LEU A 45 -24.33 8.94 2.85
CA LEU A 45 -23.09 8.21 2.59
C LEU A 45 -23.35 7.07 1.61
N LEU A 46 -24.43 6.30 1.77
CA LEU A 46 -24.78 5.24 0.82
C LEU A 46 -25.03 5.81 -0.58
N GLU A 47 -25.80 6.89 -0.70
CA GLU A 47 -26.02 7.59 -1.99
C GLU A 47 -24.70 8.02 -2.65
N VAL A 48 -23.74 8.53 -1.86
CA VAL A 48 -22.39 8.85 -2.37
C VAL A 48 -21.69 7.59 -2.87
N LEU A 49 -21.70 6.50 -2.09
CA LEU A 49 -20.99 5.27 -2.43
C LEU A 49 -21.59 4.54 -3.64
N GLU A 50 -22.89 4.66 -3.89
CA GLU A 50 -23.55 4.15 -5.10
C GLU A 50 -23.02 4.81 -6.38
N GLY A 51 -22.49 6.03 -6.27
CA GLY A 51 -21.87 6.74 -7.39
C GLY A 51 -20.44 6.30 -7.74
N TYR A 52 -19.84 5.35 -7.02
CA TYR A 52 -18.46 4.91 -7.23
C TYR A 52 -18.35 3.39 -7.46
N PRO A 53 -17.39 2.93 -8.28
CA PRO A 53 -17.14 1.50 -8.46
C PRO A 53 -16.84 0.79 -7.14
N LEU A 54 -17.40 -0.40 -6.95
CA LEU A 54 -17.24 -1.16 -5.71
C LEU A 54 -15.77 -1.48 -5.40
N GLY A 55 -14.99 -1.76 -6.46
CA GLY A 55 -13.55 -2.02 -6.35
C GLY A 55 -12.76 -0.83 -5.82
N LEU A 56 -13.14 0.41 -6.17
CA LEU A 56 -12.52 1.62 -5.63
C LEU A 56 -12.74 1.72 -4.12
N VAL A 57 -14.00 1.53 -3.69
CA VAL A 57 -14.36 1.55 -2.27
C VAL A 57 -13.59 0.47 -1.50
N ARG A 58 -13.46 -0.72 -2.11
CA ARG A 58 -12.67 -1.84 -1.55
C ARG A 58 -11.21 -1.47 -1.35
N VAL A 59 -10.58 -0.86 -2.34
CA VAL A 59 -9.17 -0.44 -2.25
C VAL A 59 -8.96 0.60 -1.17
N ILE A 60 -9.83 1.60 -1.07
CA ILE A 60 -9.69 2.64 -0.04
C ILE A 60 -9.82 2.00 1.35
N ALA A 61 -10.81 1.14 1.56
CA ALA A 61 -11.00 0.42 2.81
C ALA A 61 -9.79 -0.45 3.18
N LEU A 62 -9.34 -1.30 2.25
CA LEU A 62 -8.21 -2.20 2.48
C LEU A 62 -6.88 -1.47 2.69
N SER A 63 -6.69 -0.29 2.10
CA SER A 63 -5.49 0.52 2.31
C SER A 63 -5.34 0.97 3.76
N ALA A 64 -6.43 1.03 4.52
CA ALA A 64 -6.46 1.39 5.94
C ALA A 64 -6.21 0.19 6.87
N LEU A 65 -6.16 -1.05 6.35
CA LEU A 65 -5.94 -2.22 7.20
C LEU A 65 -4.50 -2.22 7.75
N ASP A 66 -4.39 -2.37 9.07
CA ASP A 66 -3.13 -2.65 9.76
C ASP A 66 -2.93 -4.16 9.80
N LEU A 67 -1.87 -4.64 9.16
CA LEU A 67 -1.57 -6.08 9.09
C LEU A 67 -1.11 -6.66 10.43
N ARG A 68 -0.63 -5.82 11.35
CA ARG A 68 -0.12 -6.26 12.65
C ARG A 68 -1.26 -6.53 13.62
N SER A 69 -2.21 -5.61 13.73
CA SER A 69 -3.38 -5.77 14.61
C SER A 69 -4.53 -6.50 13.92
N GLY A 70 -4.58 -6.47 12.58
CA GLY A 70 -5.72 -6.94 11.80
C GLY A 70 -6.93 -5.99 11.83
N GLU A 71 -6.78 -4.80 12.43
CA GLU A 71 -7.83 -3.80 12.56
C GLU A 71 -7.75 -2.74 11.46
N LEU A 72 -8.89 -2.13 11.13
CA LEU A 72 -8.92 -0.97 10.25
C LEU A 72 -8.45 0.28 11.01
N GLY A 73 -7.44 0.93 10.45
CA GLY A 73 -6.93 2.21 10.92
C GLY A 73 -7.56 3.39 10.18
N TRP A 74 -6.83 4.51 10.20
CA TRP A 74 -7.21 5.69 9.45
C TRP A 74 -7.03 5.47 7.95
N ILE A 75 -8.01 5.87 7.16
CA ILE A 75 -7.82 6.02 5.71
C ILE A 75 -6.93 7.25 5.50
N GLU A 76 -5.94 7.12 4.62
CA GLU A 76 -5.08 8.21 4.21
C GLU A 76 -4.88 8.17 2.69
N VAL A 77 -5.22 9.28 2.02
CA VAL A 77 -4.97 9.47 0.59
C VAL A 77 -4.23 10.78 0.40
N MET A 78 -2.98 10.72 -0.03
CA MET A 78 -2.18 11.93 -0.31
C MET A 78 -2.66 12.61 -1.60
N VAL A 79 -2.71 13.94 -1.59
CA VAL A 79 -3.11 14.76 -2.75
C VAL A 79 -2.12 14.54 -3.90
N GLU A 80 -0.82 14.61 -3.60
CA GLU A 80 0.23 14.20 -4.52
C GLU A 80 0.52 12.72 -4.33
N GLY A 81 0.59 11.97 -5.41
CA GLY A 81 1.08 10.60 -5.34
C GLY A 81 2.29 10.38 -6.21
N TRP A 82 2.80 9.17 -6.12
CA TRP A 82 4.14 8.82 -6.52
C TRP A 82 4.18 8.14 -7.87
N ASP A 83 5.32 8.22 -8.55
CA ASP A 83 5.59 7.32 -9.67
C ASP A 83 5.57 5.85 -9.20
N LEU A 84 5.46 4.91 -10.15
CA LEU A 84 5.30 3.50 -9.82
C LEU A 84 6.48 2.93 -9.02
N SER A 85 7.71 3.36 -9.33
CA SER A 85 8.92 2.86 -8.64
C SER A 85 8.90 3.26 -7.17
N LYS A 86 8.66 4.55 -6.91
CA LYS A 86 8.56 5.08 -5.55
C LYS A 86 7.36 4.48 -4.81
N ALA A 87 6.20 4.34 -5.46
CA ALA A 87 5.01 3.73 -4.86
C ALA A 87 5.24 2.27 -4.46
N LEU A 88 5.86 1.48 -5.32
CA LEU A 88 6.22 0.09 -5.01
C LEU A 88 7.22 0.00 -3.88
N SER A 89 8.33 0.72 -3.95
CA SER A 89 9.39 0.67 -2.94
C SER A 89 8.87 0.99 -1.54
N HIS A 90 8.15 2.11 -1.40
CA HIS A 90 7.55 2.49 -0.12
C HIS A 90 6.50 1.50 0.37
N THR A 91 5.67 0.96 -0.53
CA THR A 91 4.62 0.02 -0.13
C THR A 91 5.21 -1.33 0.28
N ILE A 92 6.24 -1.82 -0.41
CA ILE A 92 6.96 -3.03 -0.01
C ILE A 92 7.54 -2.84 1.41
N SER A 93 8.26 -1.75 1.65
CA SER A 93 8.84 -1.49 2.97
C SER A 93 7.79 -1.40 4.07
N ASP A 94 6.67 -0.71 3.84
CA ASP A 94 5.59 -0.60 4.83
C ASP A 94 5.00 -1.97 5.19
N ILE A 95 4.83 -2.86 4.21
CA ILE A 95 4.36 -4.22 4.45
C ILE A 95 5.41 -5.03 5.21
N GLU A 96 6.69 -4.96 4.83
CA GLU A 96 7.78 -5.64 5.54
C GLU A 96 7.83 -5.23 7.02
N PHE A 97 7.75 -3.94 7.32
CA PHE A 97 7.71 -3.44 8.71
C PHE A 97 6.43 -3.81 9.46
N SER A 98 5.32 -3.98 8.75
CA SER A 98 4.05 -4.41 9.35
C SER A 98 4.05 -5.90 9.68
N LEU A 99 4.81 -6.72 8.94
CA LEU A 99 4.92 -8.18 9.12
C LEU A 99 5.99 -8.59 10.15
N VAL A 100 6.85 -7.68 10.61
CA VAL A 100 7.88 -7.95 11.62
C VAL A 100 7.53 -7.26 12.94
N ASP A 101 7.62 -8.00 14.06
CA ASP A 101 7.37 -7.40 15.36
C ASP A 101 8.40 -6.30 15.70
N THR A 102 7.96 -5.24 16.37
CA THR A 102 8.82 -4.08 16.64
C THR A 102 9.83 -4.32 17.75
N VAL A 103 9.51 -5.20 18.70
CA VAL A 103 10.44 -5.62 19.76
C VAL A 103 11.49 -6.52 19.12
N GLU A 104 11.05 -7.51 18.34
CA GLU A 104 11.95 -8.38 17.57
C GLU A 104 12.90 -7.55 16.68
N LEU A 105 12.38 -6.57 15.93
CA LEU A 105 13.21 -5.75 15.05
C LEU A 105 14.26 -4.93 15.81
N ARG A 106 13.94 -4.45 17.03
CA ARG A 106 14.89 -3.74 17.90
C ARG A 106 15.98 -4.68 18.43
N GLU A 107 15.61 -5.90 18.79
CA GLU A 107 16.57 -6.93 19.23
C GLU A 107 17.52 -7.31 18.09
N VAL A 108 16.97 -7.56 16.90
CA VAL A 108 17.77 -7.84 15.69
C VAL A 108 18.67 -6.67 15.34
N TYR A 109 18.20 -5.43 15.45
CA TYR A 109 19.02 -4.23 15.26
C TYR A 109 20.19 -4.17 16.25
N ALA A 110 19.91 -4.34 17.55
CA ALA A 110 20.93 -4.31 18.60
C ALA A 110 21.98 -5.42 18.38
N GLY A 111 21.52 -6.63 18.05
CA GLY A 111 22.40 -7.76 17.72
C GLY A 111 23.23 -7.50 16.47
N SER A 112 22.63 -6.97 15.39
CA SER A 112 23.33 -6.64 14.15
C SER A 112 24.44 -5.63 14.37
N LYS A 113 24.14 -4.56 15.13
CA LYS A 113 25.12 -3.52 15.46
C LYS A 113 26.24 -4.04 16.34
N LEU A 114 25.93 -4.92 17.30
CA LEU A 114 26.93 -5.50 18.19
C LEU A 114 27.87 -6.45 17.46
N VAL A 115 27.33 -7.33 16.60
CA VAL A 115 28.10 -8.42 15.97
C VAL A 115 28.80 -7.97 14.69
N PHE A 116 28.12 -7.17 13.85
CA PHE A 116 28.59 -6.83 12.50
C PHE A 116 28.89 -5.34 12.30
N GLY A 117 28.45 -4.47 13.22
CA GLY A 117 28.54 -3.01 13.06
C GLY A 117 27.58 -2.41 12.01
N ASP A 118 26.86 -3.25 11.26
CA ASP A 118 25.94 -2.87 10.20
C ASP A 118 24.50 -3.34 10.46
N LEU A 119 23.62 -3.20 9.46
CA LEU A 119 22.19 -3.56 9.53
C LEU A 119 21.87 -4.88 8.80
N ARG A 120 22.88 -5.70 8.48
CA ARG A 120 22.68 -6.88 7.63
C ARG A 120 21.61 -7.83 8.16
N LEU A 121 21.62 -8.13 9.46
CA LEU A 121 20.60 -9.02 10.04
C LEU A 121 19.19 -8.42 9.98
N VAL A 122 19.07 -7.09 10.07
CA VAL A 122 17.79 -6.39 9.92
C VAL A 122 17.27 -6.58 8.50
N PHE A 123 18.12 -6.38 7.48
CA PHE A 123 17.73 -6.58 6.09
C PHE A 123 17.40 -8.04 5.77
N GLU A 124 18.15 -9.00 6.30
CA GLU A 124 17.82 -10.42 6.17
C GLU A 124 16.45 -10.74 6.78
N ARG A 125 16.14 -10.16 7.95
CA ARG A 125 14.84 -10.37 8.61
C ARG A 125 13.69 -9.79 7.80
N LEU A 126 13.85 -8.57 7.26
CA LEU A 126 12.86 -7.94 6.39
C LEU A 126 12.67 -8.73 5.09
N LYS A 127 13.76 -9.22 4.48
CA LYS A 127 13.71 -10.09 3.30
C LYS A 127 12.90 -11.36 3.55
N ARG A 128 13.08 -12.00 4.72
CA ARG A 128 12.24 -13.16 5.12
C ARG A 128 10.78 -12.78 5.32
N ALA A 129 10.50 -11.59 5.86
CA ALA A 129 9.14 -11.12 6.05
C ALA A 129 8.42 -10.84 4.72
N ARG A 130 9.15 -10.39 3.69
CA ARG A 130 8.62 -10.18 2.33
C ARG A 130 7.93 -11.43 1.77
N ALA A 131 8.43 -12.63 2.05
CA ALA A 131 7.77 -13.85 1.60
C ALA A 131 6.33 -13.98 2.15
N GLY A 132 6.08 -13.44 3.35
CA GLY A 132 4.74 -13.39 3.96
C GLY A 132 3.77 -12.42 3.25
N MET A 133 4.29 -11.50 2.42
CA MET A 133 3.49 -10.57 1.61
C MET A 133 2.60 -11.31 0.60
N TYR A 134 3.07 -12.45 0.08
CA TYR A 134 2.38 -13.19 -0.97
C TYR A 134 1.22 -14.06 -0.48
N LYS A 135 0.84 -13.94 0.79
CA LYS A 135 -0.45 -14.46 1.27
C LYS A 135 -1.57 -13.61 0.66
N PRO A 136 -2.64 -14.20 0.09
CA PRO A 136 -3.68 -13.45 -0.65
C PRO A 136 -4.21 -12.21 0.07
N ARG A 137 -4.60 -12.32 1.34
CA ARG A 137 -5.12 -11.20 2.13
C ARG A 137 -4.09 -10.09 2.39
N VAL A 138 -2.82 -10.46 2.58
CA VAL A 138 -1.73 -9.49 2.77
C VAL A 138 -1.44 -8.78 1.46
N TYR A 139 -1.45 -9.53 0.36
CA TYR A 139 -1.23 -8.99 -0.97
C TYR A 139 -2.36 -8.06 -1.41
N ASP A 140 -3.61 -8.31 -1.00
CA ASP A 140 -4.72 -7.39 -1.24
C ASP A 140 -4.51 -6.02 -0.58
N VAL A 141 -3.95 -6.01 0.65
CA VAL A 141 -3.57 -4.76 1.33
C VAL A 141 -2.40 -4.08 0.62
N PHE A 142 -1.40 -4.85 0.18
CA PHE A 142 -0.30 -4.32 -0.63
C PHE A 142 -0.81 -3.64 -1.91
N VAL A 143 -1.65 -4.34 -2.68
CA VAL A 143 -2.29 -3.82 -3.90
C VAL A 143 -3.08 -2.54 -3.60
N ALA A 144 -3.91 -2.56 -2.56
CA ALA A 144 -4.72 -1.42 -2.17
C ALA A 144 -3.85 -0.20 -1.83
N LYS A 145 -2.85 -0.35 -0.96
CA LYS A 145 -1.90 0.71 -0.59
C LYS A 145 -1.12 1.23 -1.80
N LEU A 146 -0.68 0.35 -2.69
CA LEU A 146 0.02 0.73 -3.91
C LEU A 146 -0.86 1.62 -4.79
N LEU A 147 -2.10 1.20 -5.07
CA LEU A 147 -3.00 1.89 -5.99
C LEU A 147 -3.46 3.26 -5.47
N VAL A 148 -3.65 3.43 -4.16
CA VAL A 148 -3.98 4.75 -3.58
C VAL A 148 -2.77 5.69 -3.52
N ARG A 149 -1.54 5.18 -3.63
CA ARG A 149 -0.31 5.99 -3.62
C ARG A 149 0.19 6.32 -5.02
N TYR A 150 0.00 5.40 -5.97
CA TYR A 150 0.45 5.55 -7.35
C TYR A 150 -0.28 6.69 -8.05
N ASN A 151 0.44 7.40 -8.92
CA ASN A 151 -0.10 8.42 -9.81
C ASN A 151 -0.87 7.85 -10.99
N GLY A 152 -2.00 7.22 -10.66
CA GLY A 152 -2.96 6.68 -11.59
C GLY A 152 -4.40 7.08 -11.28
N GLU A 153 -5.32 6.54 -12.07
CA GLU A 153 -6.74 6.86 -12.03
C GLU A 153 -7.43 6.47 -10.72
N VAL A 154 -7.04 5.33 -10.13
CA VAL A 154 -7.59 4.86 -8.84
C VAL A 154 -7.36 5.89 -7.74
N ARG A 155 -6.15 6.48 -7.64
CA ARG A 155 -5.89 7.56 -6.67
C ARG A 155 -6.73 8.79 -6.96
N ARG A 156 -6.84 9.19 -8.23
CA ARG A 156 -7.63 10.37 -8.61
C ARG A 156 -9.09 10.22 -8.16
N MET A 157 -9.72 9.09 -8.46
CA MET A 157 -11.09 8.82 -8.01
C MET A 157 -11.19 8.63 -6.50
N ALA A 158 -10.16 8.09 -5.85
CA ALA A 158 -10.12 8.03 -4.40
C ALA A 158 -10.13 9.43 -3.78
N LEU A 159 -9.39 10.39 -4.36
CA LEU A 159 -9.42 11.79 -3.92
C LEU A 159 -10.81 12.41 -4.09
N GLU A 160 -11.48 12.17 -5.22
CA GLU A 160 -12.85 12.62 -5.46
C GLU A 160 -13.83 12.07 -4.41
N LEU A 161 -13.74 10.77 -4.08
CA LEU A 161 -14.54 10.18 -3.00
C LEU A 161 -14.18 10.82 -1.65
N MET A 162 -12.90 11.03 -1.34
CA MET A 162 -12.49 11.67 -0.09
C MET A 162 -13.04 13.10 0.03
N GLU A 163 -13.15 13.85 -1.06
CA GLU A 163 -13.79 15.17 -1.08
C GLU A 163 -15.28 15.08 -0.74
N LYS A 164 -15.99 14.09 -1.28
CA LYS A 164 -17.39 13.82 -0.88
C LYS A 164 -17.52 13.43 0.59
N LEU A 165 -16.57 12.66 1.12
CA LEU A 165 -16.53 12.35 2.55
C LEU A 165 -16.26 13.62 3.41
N VAL A 166 -15.47 14.57 2.92
CA VAL A 166 -15.28 15.87 3.59
C VAL A 166 -16.59 16.67 3.60
N GLU A 167 -17.33 16.72 2.49
CA GLU A 167 -18.64 17.39 2.41
C GLU A 167 -19.63 16.82 3.45
N LEU A 168 -19.55 15.52 3.74
CA LEU A 168 -20.37 14.85 4.77
C LEU A 168 -19.81 15.00 6.21
N GLY A 169 -18.65 15.64 6.39
CA GLY A 169 -17.96 15.73 7.68
C GLY A 169 -17.39 14.39 8.18
N LEU A 170 -17.14 13.46 7.27
CA LEU A 170 -16.60 12.12 7.54
C LEU A 170 -15.09 12.02 7.28
N ALA A 171 -14.53 13.00 6.59
CA ALA A 171 -13.09 13.12 6.36
C ALA A 171 -12.61 14.55 6.59
N GLY A 172 -11.29 14.73 6.66
CA GLY A 172 -10.66 16.04 6.72
C GLY A 172 -9.39 16.08 5.89
N ARG A 173 -9.11 17.23 5.26
CA ARG A 173 -7.83 17.50 4.60
C ARG A 173 -6.85 18.06 5.61
N ILE A 174 -5.68 17.46 5.72
CA ILE A 174 -4.62 17.85 6.65
C ILE A 174 -3.29 18.09 5.91
N PRO A 175 -2.49 19.08 6.34
CA PRO A 175 -1.14 19.27 5.83
C PRO A 175 -0.18 18.21 6.39
N LEU A 176 0.72 17.72 5.54
CA LEU A 176 1.80 16.82 5.92
C LEU A 176 3.15 17.54 5.90
N PHE A 177 3.95 17.29 6.93
CA PHE A 177 5.26 17.90 7.15
C PHE A 177 6.35 16.83 7.21
N ASP A 178 7.53 17.15 6.70
CA ASP A 178 8.70 16.29 6.82
C ASP A 178 9.31 16.40 8.23
N SER A 179 10.37 15.63 8.49
CA SER A 179 11.08 15.64 9.77
C SER A 179 11.77 16.98 10.09
N LYS A 180 11.89 17.90 9.13
CA LYS A 180 12.43 19.25 9.31
C LYS A 180 11.34 20.30 9.54
N GLY A 181 10.07 19.89 9.57
CA GLY A 181 8.92 20.78 9.72
C GLY A 181 8.54 21.51 8.44
N LYS A 182 9.07 21.11 7.27
CA LYS A 182 8.67 21.67 5.98
C LYS A 182 7.44 20.94 5.47
N ARG A 183 6.38 21.69 5.13
CA ARG A 183 5.19 21.12 4.47
C ARG A 183 5.61 20.60 3.10
N TYR A 184 5.29 19.35 2.80
CA TYR A 184 5.60 18.74 1.51
C TYR A 184 4.37 18.35 0.70
N THR A 185 3.23 18.07 1.34
CA THR A 185 1.96 17.80 0.65
C THR A 185 0.77 17.93 1.62
N ASP A 186 -0.42 17.61 1.14
CA ASP A 186 -1.61 17.39 1.95
C ASP A 186 -2.10 15.94 1.82
N ALA A 187 -2.85 15.48 2.80
CA ALA A 187 -3.59 14.22 2.71
C ALA A 187 -5.02 14.40 3.19
N TYR A 188 -5.94 13.69 2.56
CA TYR A 188 -7.25 13.45 3.12
C TYR A 188 -7.16 12.29 4.10
N ARG A 189 -7.78 12.46 5.27
CA ARG A 189 -7.90 11.40 6.28
C ARG A 189 -9.34 11.19 6.69
N ALA A 190 -9.74 9.94 6.83
CA ALA A 190 -11.00 9.54 7.43
C ALA A 190 -10.74 8.55 8.57
N PRO A 191 -11.54 8.59 9.65
CA PRO A 191 -11.31 7.77 10.83
C PRO A 191 -11.70 6.30 10.59
N PRO A 192 -11.24 5.37 11.44
CA PRO A 192 -11.52 3.94 11.32
C PRO A 192 -12.99 3.58 11.13
N GLU A 193 -13.90 4.32 11.78
CA GLU A 193 -15.34 4.09 11.68
C GLU A 193 -15.85 4.22 10.23
N VAL A 194 -15.27 5.12 9.44
CA VAL A 194 -15.57 5.24 8.00
C VAL A 194 -14.98 4.05 7.25
N ALA A 195 -13.73 3.67 7.54
CA ALA A 195 -13.09 2.51 6.94
C ALA A 195 -13.91 1.24 7.13
N TYR A 196 -14.49 1.02 8.32
CA TYR A 196 -15.38 -0.11 8.59
C TYR A 196 -16.64 -0.10 7.71
N VAL A 197 -17.25 1.07 7.48
CA VAL A 197 -18.40 1.17 6.58
C VAL A 197 -18.00 0.84 5.15
N LEU A 198 -16.89 1.41 4.66
CA LEU A 198 -16.41 1.15 3.30
C LEU A 198 -16.04 -0.32 3.10
N GLU A 199 -15.37 -0.94 4.08
CA GLU A 199 -14.98 -2.36 4.04
C GLU A 199 -16.19 -3.26 3.93
N ARG A 200 -17.21 -3.00 4.77
CA ARG A 200 -18.45 -3.80 4.78
C ARG A 200 -19.25 -3.62 3.50
N TYR A 201 -19.40 -2.38 3.03
CA TYR A 201 -20.11 -2.03 1.79
C TYR A 201 -19.49 -2.76 0.58
N SER A 202 -18.16 -2.83 0.54
CA SER A 202 -17.40 -3.39 -0.58
C SER A 202 -16.96 -4.85 -0.41
N SER A 203 -17.47 -5.53 0.62
CA SER A 203 -17.01 -6.88 1.02
C SER A 203 -17.19 -7.97 -0.04
N SER A 204 -18.12 -7.78 -0.98
CA SER A 204 -18.36 -8.71 -2.09
C SER A 204 -17.37 -8.58 -3.26
N PHE A 205 -16.54 -7.52 -3.30
CA PHE A 205 -15.58 -7.33 -4.39
C PHE A 205 -14.38 -8.26 -4.26
N ASP A 206 -14.11 -9.06 -5.29
CA ASP A 206 -12.96 -9.96 -5.34
C ASP A 206 -11.73 -9.29 -5.97
N MET A 207 -10.64 -9.23 -5.22
CA MET A 207 -9.36 -8.66 -5.64
C MET A 207 -8.51 -9.63 -6.48
N SER A 208 -8.90 -10.91 -6.60
CA SER A 208 -8.07 -11.97 -7.20
C SER A 208 -7.51 -11.63 -8.59
N HIS A 209 -8.34 -11.09 -9.48
CA HIS A 209 -7.93 -10.69 -10.83
C HIS A 209 -6.94 -9.51 -10.83
N ILE A 210 -7.11 -8.58 -9.87
CA ILE A 210 -6.24 -7.41 -9.73
C ILE A 210 -4.84 -7.80 -9.26
N ARG A 211 -4.74 -8.81 -8.36
CA ARG A 211 -3.45 -9.29 -7.84
C ARG A 211 -2.50 -9.71 -8.95
N ARG A 212 -3.00 -10.42 -9.97
CA ARG A 212 -2.17 -10.94 -11.07
C ARG A 212 -1.49 -9.83 -11.85
N HIS A 213 -2.23 -8.78 -12.19
CA HIS A 213 -1.70 -7.63 -12.92
C HIS A 213 -0.70 -6.84 -12.07
N VAL A 214 -1.03 -6.56 -10.82
CA VAL A 214 -0.11 -5.84 -9.93
C VAL A 214 1.17 -6.64 -9.67
N LEU A 215 1.07 -7.98 -9.53
CA LEU A 215 2.24 -8.84 -9.40
C LEU A 215 3.14 -8.77 -10.62
N ALA A 216 2.58 -8.84 -11.83
CA ALA A 216 3.38 -8.73 -13.06
C ALA A 216 4.17 -7.40 -13.10
N ALA A 217 3.54 -6.29 -12.73
CA ALA A 217 4.23 -5.00 -12.63
C ALA A 217 5.30 -4.98 -11.52
N GLN A 218 5.00 -5.55 -10.34
CA GLN A 218 5.96 -5.67 -9.25
C GLN A 218 7.22 -6.43 -9.69
N LEU A 219 7.04 -7.61 -10.30
CA LEU A 219 8.14 -8.48 -10.74
C LEU A 219 9.04 -7.80 -11.77
N VAL A 220 8.46 -7.11 -12.76
CA VAL A 220 9.25 -6.33 -13.73
C VAL A 220 10.04 -5.22 -13.04
N MET A 221 9.42 -4.50 -12.10
CA MET A 221 10.06 -3.41 -11.37
C MET A 221 11.14 -3.88 -10.38
N GLU A 222 11.02 -5.09 -9.84
CA GLU A 222 12.08 -5.74 -9.03
C GLU A 222 13.22 -6.27 -9.91
N ALA A 223 12.91 -6.83 -11.09
CA ALA A 223 13.90 -7.26 -12.06
C ALA A 223 14.73 -6.08 -12.60
N LEU A 224 14.11 -4.91 -12.84
CA LEU A 224 14.79 -3.66 -13.18
C LEU A 224 15.84 -3.25 -12.13
N ARG A 225 15.56 -3.51 -10.85
CA ARG A 225 16.48 -3.24 -9.74
C ARG A 225 17.52 -4.35 -9.52
N LYS A 226 17.45 -5.43 -10.31
CA LYS A 226 18.25 -6.67 -10.14
C LYS A 226 18.07 -7.29 -8.76
N GLU A 227 16.88 -7.10 -8.17
CA GLU A 227 16.51 -7.59 -6.85
C GLU A 227 15.70 -8.89 -6.91
N LEU A 228 15.23 -9.30 -8.10
CA LEU A 228 14.36 -10.47 -8.26
C LEU A 228 15.17 -11.75 -8.48
N THR A 229 15.05 -12.70 -7.56
CA THR A 229 15.55 -14.07 -7.71
C THR A 229 14.45 -15.04 -8.15
N LYS A 230 14.85 -16.19 -8.71
CA LYS A 230 13.92 -17.26 -9.10
C LYS A 230 13.15 -17.81 -7.91
N SER A 231 13.80 -17.94 -6.75
CA SER A 231 13.13 -18.39 -5.52
C SER A 231 12.02 -17.42 -5.06
N GLU A 232 12.26 -16.10 -5.15
CA GLU A 232 11.25 -15.08 -4.80
C GLU A 232 10.08 -15.06 -5.78
N LEU A 233 10.36 -15.20 -7.08
CA LEU A 233 9.32 -15.37 -8.10
C LEU A 233 8.43 -16.58 -7.76
N LEU A 234 9.03 -17.76 -7.57
CA LEU A 234 8.28 -18.99 -7.30
C LEU A 234 7.49 -18.90 -5.99
N ALA A 235 8.04 -18.27 -4.96
CA ALA A 235 7.32 -18.02 -3.71
C ALA A 235 6.09 -17.12 -3.93
N ALA A 236 6.21 -16.08 -4.76
CA ALA A 236 5.11 -15.19 -5.10
C ALA A 236 3.99 -15.92 -5.85
N LEU A 237 4.37 -16.70 -6.87
CA LEU A 237 3.44 -17.48 -7.68
C LEU A 237 2.70 -18.54 -6.86
N MET A 238 3.44 -19.29 -6.03
CA MET A 238 2.87 -20.30 -5.14
C MET A 238 1.92 -19.67 -4.12
N GLY A 239 2.33 -18.57 -3.48
CA GLY A 239 1.51 -17.88 -2.48
C GLY A 239 0.19 -17.34 -3.03
N LEU A 240 0.20 -16.90 -4.28
CA LEU A 240 -0.97 -16.32 -4.96
C LEU A 240 -1.73 -17.32 -5.84
N GLY A 241 -1.30 -18.58 -5.90
CA GLY A 241 -1.94 -19.62 -6.70
C GLY A 241 -1.86 -19.38 -8.20
N ILE A 242 -0.78 -18.76 -8.67
CA ILE A 242 -0.52 -18.48 -10.09
C ILE A 242 0.41 -19.56 -10.65
N PRO A 243 0.05 -20.26 -11.73
CA PRO A 243 0.91 -21.27 -12.32
C PRO A 243 2.13 -20.62 -12.99
N GLU A 244 3.30 -21.25 -12.87
CA GLU A 244 4.55 -20.77 -13.47
C GLU A 244 4.46 -20.61 -14.99
N GLU A 245 3.67 -21.47 -15.66
CA GLU A 245 3.43 -21.43 -17.10
C GLU A 245 2.75 -20.12 -17.57
N GLU A 246 1.95 -19.46 -16.73
CA GLU A 246 1.40 -18.12 -17.04
C GLU A 246 2.55 -17.10 -17.15
N VAL A 247 3.56 -17.19 -16.29
CA VAL A 247 4.73 -16.29 -16.32
C VAL A 247 5.62 -16.58 -17.50
N LYS A 248 5.88 -17.85 -17.82
CA LYS A 248 6.66 -18.23 -19.01
C LYS A 248 6.03 -17.68 -20.28
N SER A 249 4.72 -17.83 -20.42
CA SER A 249 3.96 -17.31 -21.57
C SER A 249 4.05 -15.78 -21.68
N ALA A 250 3.92 -15.07 -20.56
CA ALA A 250 4.07 -13.62 -20.52
C ALA A 250 5.49 -13.16 -20.90
N LEU A 251 6.52 -13.88 -20.43
CA LEU A 251 7.92 -13.58 -20.76
C LEU A 251 8.25 -13.87 -22.23
N GLU A 252 7.67 -14.90 -22.85
CA GLU A 252 7.85 -15.11 -24.30
C GLU A 252 7.28 -13.93 -25.11
N ALA A 253 6.12 -13.38 -24.71
CA ALA A 253 5.56 -12.20 -25.35
C ALA A 253 6.45 -10.95 -25.18
N LEU A 254 7.04 -10.77 -24.00
CA LEU A 254 7.99 -9.67 -23.73
C LEU A 254 9.33 -9.87 -24.45
N TYR A 255 9.81 -11.12 -24.57
CA TYR A 255 11.01 -11.47 -25.32
C TYR A 255 10.84 -11.21 -26.83
N ALA A 256 9.70 -11.60 -27.41
CA ALA A 256 9.38 -11.31 -28.81
C ALA A 256 9.35 -9.80 -29.11
N LYS A 257 9.01 -8.99 -28.11
CA LYS A 257 9.07 -7.53 -28.17
C LYS A 257 10.47 -6.95 -27.91
N GLY A 258 11.45 -7.76 -27.52
CA GLY A 258 12.81 -7.33 -27.16
C GLY A 258 12.92 -6.66 -25.79
N VAL A 259 11.96 -6.88 -24.89
CA VAL A 259 11.92 -6.22 -23.56
C VAL A 259 12.72 -7.00 -22.52
N THR A 260 12.59 -8.32 -22.52
CA THR A 260 13.23 -9.22 -21.55
C THR A 260 13.91 -10.37 -22.27
N SER A 261 14.78 -11.12 -21.57
CA SER A 261 15.13 -12.48 -21.98
C SER A 261 13.92 -13.42 -21.84
N ARG A 262 14.06 -14.64 -22.37
CA ARG A 262 13.19 -15.76 -22.00
C ARG A 262 13.37 -16.13 -20.53
N TYR A 263 12.43 -16.95 -20.02
CA TYR A 263 12.51 -17.52 -18.68
C TYR A 263 13.76 -18.40 -18.52
N ASN A 264 14.47 -18.22 -17.41
CA ASN A 264 15.71 -18.91 -17.09
C ASN A 264 15.43 -20.28 -16.44
N GLU A 265 15.14 -21.29 -17.27
CA GLU A 265 14.85 -22.64 -16.78
C GLU A 265 16.06 -23.30 -16.10
N ALA A 266 17.25 -23.15 -16.67
CA ALA A 266 18.47 -23.77 -16.17
C ALA A 266 19.02 -23.13 -14.88
N GLY A 267 18.61 -21.90 -14.57
CA GLY A 267 19.08 -21.15 -13.41
C GLY A 267 18.64 -21.74 -12.07
N GLY A 268 19.53 -21.69 -11.08
CA GLY A 268 19.26 -22.07 -9.70
C GLY A 268 18.40 -21.05 -8.91
N PRO A 269 18.07 -21.32 -7.64
CA PRO A 269 17.15 -20.49 -6.84
C PRO A 269 17.57 -19.02 -6.69
N ASP A 270 18.88 -18.75 -6.58
CA ASP A 270 19.43 -17.40 -6.40
C ASP A 270 19.68 -16.68 -7.73
N SER A 271 19.49 -17.35 -8.87
CA SER A 271 19.65 -16.74 -10.19
C SER A 271 18.46 -15.85 -10.55
N PRO A 272 18.65 -14.83 -11.41
CA PRO A 272 17.53 -14.06 -11.92
C PRO A 272 16.63 -14.97 -12.80
N PRO A 273 15.29 -14.87 -12.67
CA PRO A 273 14.37 -15.67 -13.47
C PRO A 273 14.32 -15.22 -14.93
N PHE A 274 14.68 -13.98 -15.21
CA PHE A 274 14.84 -13.39 -16.55
C PHE A 274 15.67 -12.10 -16.41
N ILE A 275 16.11 -11.54 -17.53
CA ILE A 275 16.91 -10.30 -17.61
C ILE A 275 16.13 -9.24 -18.37
N ILE A 276 16.18 -7.98 -17.93
CA ILE A 276 15.65 -6.84 -18.69
C ILE A 276 16.65 -6.46 -19.80
N LEU A 277 16.18 -6.40 -21.04
CA LEU A 277 16.97 -6.01 -22.21
C LEU A 277 16.74 -4.53 -22.60
N ASP A 278 15.53 -4.02 -22.35
CA ASP A 278 15.14 -2.62 -22.58
C ASP A 278 14.44 -2.07 -21.34
N GLU A 279 15.18 -1.31 -20.52
CA GLU A 279 14.70 -0.81 -19.23
C GLU A 279 13.53 0.18 -19.37
N GLU A 280 13.61 1.09 -20.34
CA GLU A 280 12.57 2.10 -20.57
C GLU A 280 11.27 1.46 -21.04
N ARG A 281 11.36 0.46 -21.93
CA ARG A 281 10.18 -0.28 -22.38
C ARG A 281 9.61 -1.17 -21.27
N ALA A 282 10.46 -1.81 -20.47
CA ALA A 282 10.02 -2.59 -19.31
C ALA A 282 9.24 -1.73 -18.31
N LYS A 283 9.73 -0.52 -18.01
CA LYS A 283 9.03 0.44 -17.15
C LYS A 283 7.66 0.83 -17.71
N ARG A 284 7.58 1.14 -19.01
CA ARG A 284 6.30 1.46 -19.67
C ARG A 284 5.31 0.30 -19.66
N GLU A 285 5.78 -0.94 -19.88
CA GLU A 285 4.95 -2.13 -19.80
C GLU A 285 4.44 -2.35 -18.37
N ALA A 286 5.28 -2.18 -17.34
CA ALA A 286 4.85 -2.28 -15.93
C ALA A 286 3.78 -1.23 -15.58
N GLU A 287 3.97 0.03 -15.99
CA GLU A 287 2.96 1.08 -15.81
C GLU A 287 1.67 0.80 -16.56
N ALA A 288 1.74 0.26 -17.78
CA ALA A 288 0.56 -0.11 -18.55
C ALA A 288 -0.24 -1.21 -17.87
N VAL A 289 0.42 -2.20 -17.27
CA VAL A 289 -0.24 -3.28 -16.54
C VAL A 289 -0.91 -2.76 -15.25
N VAL A 290 -0.28 -1.83 -14.53
CA VAL A 290 -0.91 -1.20 -13.35
C VAL A 290 -2.12 -0.35 -13.75
N ARG A 291 -2.04 0.37 -14.88
CA ARG A 291 -3.20 1.10 -15.42
C ARG A 291 -4.35 0.15 -15.76
N LEU A 292 -4.07 -0.98 -16.41
CA LEU A 292 -5.07 -2.00 -16.70
C LEU A 292 -5.71 -2.56 -15.42
N ALA A 293 -4.91 -2.84 -14.40
CA ALA A 293 -5.41 -3.26 -13.09
C ALA A 293 -6.37 -2.21 -12.50
N GLY A 294 -6.02 -0.92 -12.61
CA GLY A 294 -6.89 0.18 -12.22
C GLY A 294 -8.19 0.22 -13.02
N SER A 295 -8.15 0.07 -14.34
CA SER A 295 -9.36 0.08 -15.18
C SER A 295 -10.30 -1.09 -14.88
N LEU A 296 -9.77 -2.28 -14.63
CA LEU A 296 -10.58 -3.44 -14.22
C LEU A 296 -11.25 -3.22 -12.85
N LEU A 297 -10.56 -2.53 -11.95
CA LEU A 297 -11.05 -2.22 -10.62
C LEU A 297 -12.16 -1.15 -10.62
N LEU A 298 -12.11 -0.26 -11.61
CA LEU A 298 -13.07 0.82 -11.81
C LEU A 298 -14.20 0.44 -12.77
N ALA A 299 -14.20 -0.80 -13.26
CA ALA A 299 -15.32 -1.31 -14.03
C ALA A 299 -16.59 -1.36 -13.15
N PRO A 300 -17.77 -1.07 -13.73
CA PRO A 300 -19.04 -1.11 -13.02
C PRO A 300 -19.43 -2.52 -12.54
#